data_AF-A0A9E3BLG8-F1
#
_entry.id   AF-A0A9E3BLG8-F1
#
_cell.length_a   1.000
_cell.length_b   1.000
_cell.length_c   1.000
_cell.angle_alpha   90.00
_cell.angle_beta   90.00
_cell.angle_gamma   90.00
#
_symmetry.space_group_name_H-M   'P 1'
#
loop_
_entity.id
_entity.type
_entity.pdbx_description
1 polymer ?
#
loop_
_entity_poly.entity_id
_entity_poly.type
_entity_poly.pdbx_seq_one_letter_code
_entity_poly.pdbx_strand_id
1 'polypeptide(L)'
;DPDGLAYVIHTSGSTGTPKGVMVTHRAVLELSTALAEAVYPAREGVRVSLNAPLVFDGSVKQWIQLLRGHTLHLVPERERALPERMLAWIRASRVEVLDCTPTVLRGLLAAGLSGGAAPEWILCGGEALDAETWGALERLPGTRLCNVYGPTEFTVDATAGWADASPGVPTLGRPLPGTRLYLLDDRLRPVADGEPGEIHLAGERLARGYLGRPDLTAGRFLPDPFGPPGARMYRTGDRARVTAAGLRYLGRADDQVKIRGARVEPGEVAAALRGHPGVRDAVVVARTDARGEVRLAAYLVPASEGAAPVDALRAHLRARLPEHMVPAWFVPLDALPATRNGKLDRDALPEPPLAVEGTDGEYVAPRTPTEEAAAAAWAEVLGVERVGAHDNFFDLGGTSLLMVQLHARLGERFGKGPTIPELFQFRTLADLAGHLDRMREEPEQEPRESYERAGARKSRAAMQRAVRTGAGTRPNLEEDEDEQSG
;
A
#
# COMPACT_ATOMS: atom_id res chain seq x y z
N ASP A 1 -29.14 2.28 8.26
CA ASP A 1 -28.74 3.64 8.59
C ASP A 1 -27.57 4.04 7.68
N PRO A 2 -27.78 4.92 6.68
CA PRO A 2 -26.72 5.40 5.78
C PRO A 2 -25.59 6.15 6.50
N ASP A 3 -25.86 6.75 7.67
CA ASP A 3 -24.88 7.56 8.39
C ASP A 3 -24.03 6.72 9.35
N GLY A 4 -24.38 5.44 9.56
CA GLY A 4 -23.56 4.44 10.25
C GLY A 4 -22.21 4.20 9.58
N LEU A 5 -21.22 3.74 10.36
CA LEU A 5 -19.90 3.40 9.83
C LEU A 5 -19.98 2.15 8.94
N ALA A 6 -19.43 2.24 7.74
CA ALA A 6 -19.22 1.10 6.85
C ALA A 6 -17.91 0.38 7.15
N TYR A 7 -16.84 1.15 7.42
CA TYR A 7 -15.53 0.58 7.78
C TYR A 7 -14.66 1.57 8.57
N VAL A 8 -13.63 1.01 9.20
CA VAL A 8 -12.51 1.75 9.77
C VAL A 8 -11.21 1.16 9.24
N ILE A 9 -10.46 1.94 8.47
CA ILE A 9 -9.14 1.54 7.95
C ILE A 9 -8.06 2.39 8.61
N HIS A 10 -7.04 1.73 9.15
CA HIS A 10 -5.92 2.42 9.79
C HIS A 10 -4.89 2.87 8.75
N THR A 11 -4.42 4.10 8.91
CA THR A 11 -3.33 4.69 8.12
C THR A 11 -2.22 5.14 9.05
N SER A 12 -0.99 5.27 8.54
CA SER A 12 0.15 5.80 9.32
C SER A 12 -0.17 7.20 9.86
N GLY A 13 0.32 7.48 11.07
CA GLY A 13 0.04 8.73 11.77
C GLY A 13 1.31 9.51 12.07
N SER A 14 1.32 10.82 11.79
CA SER A 14 2.48 11.69 12.03
C SER A 14 2.97 11.74 13.49
N THR A 15 2.14 11.29 14.45
CA THR A 15 2.47 11.20 15.88
C THR A 15 3.10 9.86 16.29
N GLY A 16 3.30 8.93 15.36
CA GLY A 16 3.87 7.62 15.66
C GLY A 16 2.86 6.54 16.07
N THR A 17 1.56 6.82 15.96
CA THR A 17 0.50 5.85 16.19
C THR A 17 -0.45 5.85 15.00
N PRO A 18 -0.83 4.67 14.47
CA PRO A 18 -1.79 4.58 13.38
C PRO A 18 -3.12 5.26 13.72
N LYS A 19 -3.73 5.90 12.74
CA LYS A 19 -5.01 6.60 12.87
C LYS A 19 -6.10 5.87 12.06
N GLY A 20 -7.18 5.46 12.73
CA GLY A 20 -8.31 4.79 12.09
C GLY A 20 -9.24 5.79 11.41
N VAL A 21 -9.35 5.76 10.09
CA VAL A 21 -10.26 6.62 9.31
C VAL A 21 -11.65 6.00 9.30
N MET A 22 -12.64 6.72 9.83
CA MET A 22 -14.01 6.24 9.97
C MET A 22 -14.87 6.67 8.77
N VAL A 23 -15.24 5.72 7.90
CA VAL A 23 -16.03 5.99 6.68
C VAL A 23 -17.46 5.46 6.84
N THR A 24 -18.46 6.22 6.39
CA THR A 24 -19.88 5.89 6.51
C THR A 24 -20.41 5.12 5.29
N HIS A 25 -21.56 4.45 5.45
CA HIS A 25 -22.25 3.81 4.32
C HIS A 25 -22.61 4.82 3.22
N ARG A 26 -23.07 6.03 3.60
CA ARG A 26 -23.37 7.12 2.68
C ARG A 26 -22.16 7.44 1.80
N ALA A 27 -21.00 7.67 2.40
CA ALA A 27 -19.79 8.01 1.65
C ALA A 27 -19.39 6.90 0.65
N VAL A 28 -19.57 5.63 1.01
CA VAL A 28 -19.31 4.48 0.11
C VAL A 28 -20.30 4.43 -1.06
N LEU A 29 -21.59 4.68 -0.81
CA LEU A 29 -22.61 4.72 -1.86
C LEU A 29 -22.41 5.91 -2.81
N GLU A 30 -22.04 7.06 -2.28
CA GLU A 30 -21.66 8.24 -3.08
C GLU A 30 -20.43 7.96 -3.94
N LEU A 31 -19.40 7.28 -3.41
CA LEU A 31 -18.27 6.81 -4.20
C LEU A 31 -18.71 5.87 -5.31
N SER A 32 -19.56 4.88 -5.00
CA SER A 32 -20.07 3.94 -6.00
C SER A 32 -20.76 4.65 -7.16
N THR A 33 -21.57 5.69 -6.87
CA THR A 33 -22.28 6.46 -7.90
C THR A 33 -21.32 7.31 -8.72
N ALA A 34 -20.41 8.03 -8.06
CA ALA A 34 -19.44 8.87 -8.73
C ALA A 34 -18.47 8.07 -9.65
N LEU A 35 -18.07 6.88 -9.23
CA LEU A 35 -17.23 5.98 -10.04
C LEU A 35 -17.98 5.39 -11.24
N ALA A 36 -19.25 5.02 -11.07
CA ALA A 36 -20.08 4.50 -12.16
C ALA A 36 -20.29 5.54 -13.28
N GLU A 37 -20.35 6.82 -12.91
CA GLU A 37 -20.51 7.92 -13.87
C GLU A 37 -19.21 8.29 -14.57
N ALA A 38 -18.10 8.38 -13.83
CA ALA A 38 -16.87 9.01 -14.34
C ALA A 38 -15.72 8.06 -14.70
N VAL A 39 -15.74 6.82 -14.18
CA VAL A 39 -14.58 5.91 -14.23
C VAL A 39 -14.90 4.57 -14.89
N TYR A 40 -15.98 3.92 -14.48
CA TYR A 40 -16.34 2.58 -14.96
C TYR A 40 -17.22 2.62 -16.22
N PRO A 41 -17.15 1.60 -17.08
CA PRO A 41 -18.01 1.54 -18.26
C PRO A 41 -19.48 1.36 -17.88
N ALA A 42 -20.37 2.03 -18.62
CA ALA A 42 -21.81 1.94 -18.46
C ALA A 42 -22.39 0.63 -19.05
N ARG A 43 -21.93 -0.52 -18.57
CA ARG A 43 -22.44 -1.86 -18.95
C ARG A 43 -22.41 -2.82 -17.76
N GLU A 44 -23.31 -3.78 -17.74
CA GLU A 44 -23.34 -4.82 -16.69
C GLU A 44 -22.28 -5.92 -16.94
N GLY A 45 -22.02 -6.73 -15.91
CA GLY A 45 -21.18 -7.93 -16.04
C GLY A 45 -19.70 -7.67 -16.30
N VAL A 46 -19.22 -6.43 -16.11
CA VAL A 46 -17.81 -6.08 -16.26
C VAL A 46 -16.95 -6.93 -15.34
N ARG A 47 -15.88 -7.52 -15.86
CA ARG A 47 -14.95 -8.34 -15.07
C ARG A 47 -13.88 -7.46 -14.44
N VAL A 48 -14.04 -7.15 -13.16
CA VAL A 48 -13.17 -6.26 -12.38
C VAL A 48 -12.23 -7.08 -11.51
N SER A 49 -10.93 -6.77 -11.53
CA SER A 49 -9.96 -7.38 -10.62
C SER A 49 -10.22 -7.00 -9.16
N LEU A 50 -10.02 -7.96 -8.25
CA LEU A 50 -9.84 -7.71 -6.81
C LEU A 50 -8.45 -8.19 -6.42
N ASN A 51 -7.51 -7.25 -6.27
CA ASN A 51 -6.08 -7.50 -5.97
C ASN A 51 -5.53 -6.56 -4.89
N ALA A 52 -6.24 -5.47 -4.56
CA ALA A 52 -5.85 -4.61 -3.47
C ALA A 52 -6.03 -5.36 -2.13
N PRO A 53 -5.03 -5.35 -1.24
CA PRO A 53 -5.19 -5.85 0.13
C PRO A 53 -6.41 -5.22 0.80
N LEU A 54 -7.18 -6.00 1.56
CA LEU A 54 -8.38 -5.52 2.27
C LEU A 54 -8.08 -4.47 3.34
N VAL A 55 -6.82 -4.36 3.77
CA VAL A 55 -6.34 -3.32 4.68
C VAL A 55 -6.17 -1.96 4.00
N PHE A 56 -6.29 -1.89 2.67
CA PHE A 56 -6.30 -0.64 1.90
C PHE A 56 -7.69 -0.38 1.34
N ASP A 57 -8.10 0.88 1.39
CA ASP A 57 -9.39 1.35 0.92
C ASP A 57 -9.54 1.26 -0.61
N GLY A 58 -8.44 1.16 -1.36
CA GLY A 58 -8.47 0.76 -2.78
C GLY A 58 -9.23 -0.56 -3.02
N SER A 59 -9.22 -1.49 -2.06
CA SER A 59 -10.06 -2.69 -2.14
C SER A 59 -11.55 -2.35 -2.13
N VAL A 60 -11.97 -1.31 -1.40
CA VAL A 60 -13.37 -0.83 -1.34
C VAL A 60 -13.87 -0.44 -2.69
N LYS A 61 -13.10 0.32 -3.46
CA LYS A 61 -13.46 0.64 -4.85
C LYS A 61 -13.66 -0.60 -5.71
N GLN A 62 -12.90 -1.67 -5.49
CA GLN A 62 -13.04 -2.92 -6.23
C GLN A 62 -14.31 -3.66 -5.79
N TRP A 63 -14.54 -3.90 -4.49
CA TRP A 63 -15.67 -4.75 -4.08
C TRP A 63 -17.05 -4.08 -4.20
N ILE A 64 -17.13 -2.74 -4.15
CA ILE A 64 -18.40 -2.03 -4.37
C ILE A 64 -18.90 -2.12 -5.82
N GLN A 65 -18.10 -2.64 -6.75
CA GLN A 65 -18.56 -2.90 -8.13
C GLN A 65 -19.63 -3.99 -8.19
N LEU A 66 -19.74 -4.85 -7.17
CA LEU A 66 -20.87 -5.79 -7.04
C LEU A 66 -22.22 -5.06 -6.98
N LEU A 67 -22.25 -3.84 -6.43
CA LEU A 67 -23.47 -3.01 -6.38
C LEU A 67 -23.92 -2.55 -7.77
N ARG A 68 -23.05 -2.66 -8.78
CA ARG A 68 -23.28 -2.23 -10.17
C ARG A 68 -23.48 -3.41 -11.13
N GLY A 69 -23.71 -4.62 -10.60
CA GLY A 69 -23.91 -5.83 -11.42
C GLY A 69 -22.65 -6.29 -12.14
N HIS A 70 -21.46 -5.85 -11.70
CA HIS A 70 -20.17 -6.32 -12.21
C HIS A 70 -19.75 -7.63 -11.52
N THR A 71 -18.80 -8.33 -12.12
CA THR A 71 -18.22 -9.56 -11.57
C THR A 71 -16.83 -9.28 -11.01
N LEU A 72 -16.58 -9.65 -9.75
CA LEU A 72 -15.24 -9.57 -9.17
C LEU A 72 -14.45 -10.83 -9.47
N HIS A 73 -13.26 -10.64 -10.04
CA HIS A 73 -12.28 -11.69 -10.24
C HIS A 73 -11.20 -11.55 -9.17
N LEU A 74 -11.24 -12.42 -8.16
CA LEU A 74 -10.29 -12.44 -7.06
C LEU A 74 -8.94 -12.93 -7.57
N VAL A 75 -7.93 -12.07 -7.55
CA VAL A 75 -6.58 -12.45 -7.97
C VAL A 75 -5.97 -13.34 -6.88
N PRO A 76 -5.67 -14.61 -7.14
CA PRO A 76 -5.06 -15.46 -6.13
C PRO A 76 -3.71 -14.90 -5.72
N GLU A 77 -3.38 -14.99 -4.43
CA GLU A 77 -2.16 -14.41 -3.88
C GLU A 77 -0.89 -14.88 -4.61
N ARG A 78 -0.83 -16.18 -4.93
CA ARG A 78 0.27 -16.80 -5.69
C ARG A 78 0.44 -16.22 -7.10
N GLU A 79 -0.64 -15.75 -7.74
CA GLU A 79 -0.54 -15.14 -9.08
C GLU A 79 -0.16 -13.67 -8.95
N ARG A 80 -0.73 -12.96 -7.98
CA ARG A 80 -0.39 -11.56 -7.67
C ARG A 80 1.08 -11.38 -7.26
N ALA A 81 1.69 -12.43 -6.71
CA ALA A 81 3.07 -12.44 -6.27
C ALA A 81 4.06 -12.11 -7.38
N LEU A 82 3.87 -12.68 -8.58
CA LEU A 82 4.81 -12.63 -9.69
C LEU A 82 4.17 -11.94 -10.90
N PRO A 83 4.79 -10.89 -11.48
CA PRO A 83 4.19 -10.13 -12.58
C PRO A 83 3.77 -10.98 -13.79
N GLU A 84 4.60 -11.95 -14.21
CA GLU A 84 4.30 -12.86 -15.33
C GLU A 84 3.13 -13.80 -15.04
N ARG A 85 2.96 -14.23 -13.79
CA ARG A 85 1.83 -15.06 -13.36
C ARG A 85 0.56 -14.24 -13.27
N MET A 86 0.64 -13.03 -12.71
CA MET A 86 -0.47 -12.09 -12.67
C MET A 86 -0.93 -11.78 -14.10
N LEU A 87 0.00 -11.53 -15.02
CA LEU A 87 -0.31 -11.28 -16.43
C LEU A 87 -0.96 -12.49 -17.10
N ALA A 88 -0.44 -13.71 -16.89
CA ALA A 88 -1.07 -14.93 -17.40
C ALA A 88 -2.49 -15.13 -16.84
N TRP A 89 -2.67 -14.87 -15.55
CA TRP A 89 -3.96 -14.97 -14.89
C TRP A 89 -4.97 -13.92 -15.40
N ILE A 90 -4.53 -12.67 -15.62
CA ILE A 90 -5.35 -11.59 -16.19
C ILE A 90 -5.91 -12.03 -17.55
N ARG A 91 -5.05 -12.61 -18.40
CA ARG A 91 -5.42 -13.15 -19.72
C ARG A 91 -6.43 -14.29 -19.61
N ALA A 92 -6.13 -15.29 -18.78
CA ALA A 92 -6.97 -16.47 -18.61
C ALA A 92 -8.35 -16.13 -18.03
N SER A 93 -8.39 -15.19 -17.08
CA SER A 93 -9.61 -14.71 -16.44
C SER A 93 -10.36 -13.67 -17.26
N ARG A 94 -9.76 -13.20 -18.36
CA ARG A 94 -10.28 -12.15 -19.25
C ARG A 94 -10.71 -10.89 -18.49
N VAL A 95 -9.91 -10.47 -17.51
CA VAL A 95 -10.20 -9.26 -16.73
C VAL A 95 -10.32 -8.06 -17.67
N GLU A 96 -11.36 -7.25 -17.48
CA GLU A 96 -11.66 -6.08 -18.31
C GLU A 96 -11.22 -4.81 -17.63
N VAL A 97 -11.31 -4.74 -16.29
CA VAL A 97 -10.84 -3.61 -15.49
C VAL A 97 -9.77 -4.08 -14.50
N LEU A 98 -8.55 -3.59 -14.70
CA LEU A 98 -7.45 -3.74 -13.76
C LEU A 98 -7.29 -2.46 -12.94
N ASP A 99 -7.38 -2.57 -11.61
CA ASP A 99 -7.10 -1.45 -10.70
C ASP A 99 -5.90 -1.79 -9.82
N CYS A 100 -4.81 -1.02 -9.96
CA CYS A 100 -3.59 -1.27 -9.22
C CYS A 100 -2.69 -0.04 -9.12
N THR A 101 -1.60 -0.14 -8.37
CA THR A 101 -0.66 0.96 -8.22
C THR A 101 0.30 1.04 -9.41
N PRO A 102 0.88 2.23 -9.69
CA PRO A 102 2.00 2.38 -10.62
C PRO A 102 3.10 1.32 -10.50
N THR A 103 3.48 0.94 -9.27
CA THR A 103 4.46 -0.12 -9.02
C THR A 103 4.06 -1.47 -9.63
N VAL A 104 2.80 -1.88 -9.48
CA VAL A 104 2.32 -3.13 -10.08
C VAL A 104 2.33 -3.04 -11.61
N LEU A 105 1.93 -1.90 -12.18
CA LEU A 105 1.91 -1.70 -13.63
C LEU A 105 3.30 -1.76 -14.26
N ARG A 106 4.32 -1.17 -13.62
CA ARG A 106 5.72 -1.29 -14.07
C ARG A 106 6.17 -2.76 -14.13
N GLY A 107 5.83 -3.54 -13.10
CA GLY A 107 6.09 -4.98 -13.09
C GLY A 107 5.40 -5.71 -14.24
N LEU A 108 4.13 -5.40 -14.50
CA LEU A 108 3.38 -6.02 -15.60
C LEU A 108 3.92 -5.63 -16.98
N LEU A 109 4.32 -4.37 -17.18
CA LEU A 109 4.99 -3.91 -18.41
C LEU A 109 6.30 -4.67 -18.64
N ALA A 110 7.13 -4.80 -17.60
CA ALA A 110 8.36 -5.58 -17.66
C ALA A 110 8.11 -7.06 -18.00
N ALA A 111 6.99 -7.62 -17.52
CA ALA A 111 6.56 -8.99 -17.85
C ALA A 111 5.89 -9.13 -19.24
N GLY A 112 5.82 -8.06 -20.03
CA GLY A 112 5.30 -8.10 -21.40
C GLY A 112 3.81 -7.81 -21.53
N LEU A 113 3.23 -7.01 -20.62
CA LEU A 113 1.90 -6.42 -20.81
C LEU A 113 1.90 -5.63 -22.13
N SER A 114 1.04 -6.06 -23.06
CA SER A 114 0.96 -5.58 -24.44
C SER A 114 -0.48 -5.67 -24.93
N GLY A 115 -0.79 -5.07 -26.08
CA GLY A 115 -2.16 -4.90 -26.60
C GLY A 115 -3.07 -6.14 -26.60
N GLY A 116 -2.57 -7.30 -27.04
CA GLY A 116 -3.37 -8.53 -27.04
C GLY A 116 -3.61 -9.15 -25.65
N ALA A 117 -2.94 -8.61 -24.64
CA ALA A 117 -2.91 -9.10 -23.27
C ALA A 117 -3.44 -8.09 -22.25
N ALA A 118 -3.71 -6.86 -22.67
CA ALA A 118 -4.05 -5.77 -21.78
C ALA A 118 -5.56 -5.75 -21.48
N PRO A 119 -5.97 -5.45 -20.24
CA PRO A 119 -7.35 -5.12 -19.92
C PRO A 119 -7.83 -3.93 -20.75
N GLU A 120 -9.14 -3.86 -21.01
CA GLU A 120 -9.75 -2.75 -21.73
C GLU A 120 -9.71 -1.45 -20.91
N TRP A 121 -9.72 -1.54 -19.57
CA TRP A 121 -9.48 -0.42 -18.66
C TRP A 121 -8.37 -0.72 -17.65
N ILE A 122 -7.45 0.23 -17.54
CA ILE A 122 -6.46 0.27 -16.46
C ILE A 122 -6.74 1.51 -15.62
N LEU A 123 -7.08 1.29 -14.36
CA LEU A 123 -7.15 2.31 -13.33
C LEU A 123 -5.84 2.26 -12.54
N CYS A 124 -5.19 3.41 -12.38
CA CYS A 124 -3.95 3.51 -11.65
C CYS A 124 -4.04 4.61 -10.59
N GLY A 125 -3.59 4.31 -9.37
CA GLY A 125 -3.69 5.26 -8.26
C GLY A 125 -2.86 4.85 -7.06
N GLY A 126 -2.89 5.68 -6.02
CA GLY A 126 -2.20 5.40 -4.77
C GLY A 126 -0.71 5.75 -4.74
N GLU A 127 -0.07 6.03 -5.89
CA GLU A 127 1.31 6.53 -6.00
C GLU A 127 1.41 7.61 -7.09
N ALA A 128 2.48 8.39 -7.08
CA ALA A 128 2.81 9.24 -8.23
C ALA A 128 3.23 8.34 -9.40
N LEU A 129 2.79 8.70 -10.61
CA LEU A 129 3.12 7.99 -11.83
C LEU A 129 4.01 8.88 -12.70
N ASP A 130 5.13 8.34 -13.14
CA ASP A 130 6.07 9.02 -14.04
C ASP A 130 5.57 9.03 -15.50
N ALA A 131 6.07 9.98 -16.29
CA ALA A 131 5.63 10.18 -17.67
C ALA A 131 6.04 9.02 -18.60
N GLU A 132 7.13 8.32 -18.29
CA GLU A 132 7.61 7.18 -19.08
C GLU A 132 6.65 6.00 -18.97
N THR A 133 6.32 5.60 -17.74
CA THR A 133 5.35 4.53 -17.46
C THR A 133 3.98 4.89 -18.00
N TRP A 134 3.53 6.15 -17.81
CA TRP A 134 2.27 6.63 -18.37
C TRP A 134 2.23 6.49 -19.90
N GLY A 135 3.26 6.99 -20.60
CA GLY A 135 3.34 6.89 -22.05
C GLY A 135 3.42 5.45 -22.55
N ALA A 136 4.06 4.53 -21.81
CA ALA A 136 4.08 3.11 -22.13
C ALA A 136 2.67 2.48 -22.05
N LEU A 137 1.89 2.84 -21.03
CA LEU A 137 0.51 2.38 -20.87
C LEU A 137 -0.42 2.97 -21.93
N GLU A 138 -0.26 4.25 -22.29
CA GLU A 138 -1.05 4.91 -23.35
C GLU A 138 -0.88 4.24 -24.72
N ARG A 139 0.28 3.61 -24.98
CA ARG A 139 0.55 2.91 -26.24
C ARG A 139 -0.09 1.53 -26.32
N LEU A 140 -0.74 1.04 -25.25
CA LEU A 140 -1.44 -0.24 -25.27
C LEU A 140 -2.71 -0.12 -26.14
N PRO A 141 -2.79 -0.80 -27.29
CA PRO A 141 -3.93 -0.66 -28.18
C PRO A 141 -5.19 -1.26 -27.53
N GLY A 142 -6.30 -0.52 -27.61
CA GLY A 142 -7.59 -0.94 -27.06
C GLY A 142 -7.69 -0.80 -25.54
N THR A 143 -6.71 -0.22 -24.87
CA THR A 143 -6.71 0.02 -23.43
C THR A 143 -6.97 1.48 -23.12
N ARG A 144 -7.94 1.75 -22.25
CA ARG A 144 -8.23 3.07 -21.70
C ARG A 144 -7.56 3.22 -20.35
N LEU A 145 -6.73 4.26 -20.21
CA LEU A 145 -5.96 4.52 -19.01
C LEU A 145 -6.55 5.68 -18.20
N CYS A 146 -6.76 5.44 -16.91
CA CYS A 146 -7.26 6.44 -15.97
C CYS A 146 -6.34 6.53 -14.74
N ASN A 147 -5.83 7.72 -14.46
CA ASN A 147 -5.18 8.04 -13.20
C ASN A 147 -6.23 8.50 -12.19
N VAL A 148 -6.35 7.78 -11.07
CA VAL A 148 -7.26 8.11 -9.98
C VAL A 148 -6.49 8.59 -8.77
N TYR A 149 -7.08 9.55 -8.05
CA TYR A 149 -6.47 10.10 -6.85
C TYR A 149 -7.52 10.37 -5.80
N GLY A 150 -7.24 9.92 -4.57
CA GLY A 150 -7.93 10.36 -3.37
C GLY A 150 -7.17 9.88 -2.12
N PRO A 151 -7.35 10.59 -1.00
CA PRO A 151 -6.94 10.12 0.31
C PRO A 151 -8.07 9.28 0.95
N THR A 152 -7.71 8.41 1.89
CA THR A 152 -8.68 7.60 2.65
C THR A 152 -9.72 8.44 3.39
N GLU A 153 -9.34 9.64 3.85
CA GLU A 153 -10.24 10.57 4.51
C GLU A 153 -11.32 11.18 3.59
N PHE A 154 -11.21 10.98 2.28
CA PHE A 154 -12.21 11.33 1.27
C PHE A 154 -12.74 10.10 0.50
N THR A 155 -12.72 8.93 1.15
CA THR A 155 -13.30 7.68 0.65
C THR A 155 -12.75 7.25 -0.71
N VAL A 156 -11.54 6.69 -0.70
CA VAL A 156 -10.83 6.09 -1.84
C VAL A 156 -10.38 7.10 -2.90
N ASP A 157 -11.28 7.53 -3.78
CA ASP A 157 -10.96 8.35 -4.95
C ASP A 157 -11.78 9.66 -4.93
N ALA A 158 -11.11 10.77 -5.22
CA ALA A 158 -11.65 12.12 -5.28
C ALA A 158 -11.65 12.69 -6.70
N THR A 159 -10.68 12.31 -7.54
CA THR A 159 -10.50 12.79 -8.91
C THR A 159 -10.16 11.65 -9.88
N ALA A 160 -10.41 11.87 -11.17
CA ALA A 160 -10.07 10.96 -12.25
C ALA A 160 -9.51 11.71 -13.47
N GLY A 161 -8.34 11.29 -13.95
CA GLY A 161 -7.62 11.83 -15.11
C GLY A 161 -7.45 10.78 -16.20
N TRP A 162 -8.19 10.93 -17.29
CA TRP A 162 -8.11 10.04 -18.44
C TRP A 162 -6.99 10.45 -19.40
N ALA A 163 -6.23 9.47 -19.89
CA ALA A 163 -5.19 9.69 -20.90
C ALA A 163 -5.69 10.44 -22.14
N ASP A 164 -6.87 10.08 -22.65
CA ASP A 164 -7.47 10.72 -23.82
C ASP A 164 -7.70 12.24 -23.64
N ALA A 165 -7.86 12.70 -22.39
CA ALA A 165 -8.05 14.12 -22.07
C ALA A 165 -6.72 14.88 -21.89
N SER A 166 -5.63 14.16 -21.60
CA SER A 166 -4.30 14.73 -21.31
C SER A 166 -3.17 13.84 -21.84
N PRO A 167 -3.01 13.68 -23.17
CA PRO A 167 -2.04 12.73 -23.72
C PRO A 167 -0.61 13.00 -23.27
N GLY A 168 0.12 11.95 -22.90
CA GLY A 168 1.53 11.99 -22.51
C GLY A 168 1.81 12.61 -21.13
N VAL A 169 0.78 13.07 -20.40
CA VAL A 169 0.94 13.76 -19.13
C VAL A 169 0.00 13.16 -18.08
N PRO A 170 0.52 12.45 -17.04
CA PRO A 170 -0.32 11.94 -15.97
C PRO A 170 -0.85 13.12 -15.12
N THR A 171 -2.12 13.47 -15.27
CA THR A 171 -2.78 14.49 -14.44
C THR A 171 -3.64 13.82 -13.37
N LEU A 172 -3.99 14.55 -12.31
CA LEU A 172 -5.03 14.13 -11.36
C LEU A 172 -6.44 14.25 -11.97
N GLY A 173 -6.54 14.87 -13.15
CA GLY A 173 -7.77 15.03 -13.89
C GLY A 173 -8.78 15.97 -13.24
N ARG A 174 -10.05 15.57 -13.25
CA ARG A 174 -11.18 16.36 -12.75
C ARG A 174 -11.75 15.74 -11.48
N PRO A 175 -12.34 16.57 -10.58
CA PRO A 175 -13.10 16.06 -9.44
C PRO A 175 -14.21 15.12 -9.90
N LEU A 176 -14.35 13.98 -9.22
CA LEU A 176 -15.48 13.06 -9.41
C LEU A 176 -16.81 13.76 -9.04
N PRO A 177 -17.96 13.33 -9.61
CA PRO A 177 -19.26 13.92 -9.29
C PRO A 177 -19.52 14.05 -7.79
N GLY A 178 -19.97 15.23 -7.36
CA GLY A 178 -20.18 15.55 -5.93
C GLY A 178 -18.91 15.90 -5.14
N THR A 179 -17.71 15.86 -5.73
CA THR A 179 -16.49 16.43 -5.13
C THR A 179 -16.40 17.92 -5.43
N ARG A 180 -16.18 18.74 -4.40
CA ARG A 180 -15.58 20.07 -4.54
C ARG A 180 -14.10 19.97 -4.19
N LEU A 181 -13.25 20.47 -5.09
CA LEU A 181 -11.80 20.53 -4.91
C LEU A 181 -11.36 21.98 -4.93
N TYR A 182 -10.61 22.37 -3.90
CA TYR A 182 -10.02 23.70 -3.79
C TYR A 182 -8.50 23.60 -3.78
N LEU A 183 -7.83 24.55 -4.43
CA LEU A 183 -6.40 24.80 -4.25
C LEU A 183 -6.27 26.05 -3.39
N LEU A 184 -5.80 25.89 -2.16
CA LEU A 184 -5.75 26.96 -1.17
C LEU A 184 -4.31 27.30 -0.77
N ASP A 185 -4.08 28.56 -0.41
CA ASP A 185 -2.86 29.02 0.26
C ASP A 185 -2.88 28.71 1.77
N ASP A 186 -1.79 29.04 2.48
CA ASP A 186 -1.66 28.82 3.93
C ASP A 186 -2.68 29.61 4.78
N ARG A 187 -3.39 30.57 4.19
CA ARG A 187 -4.46 31.36 4.82
C ARG A 187 -5.85 30.87 4.40
N LEU A 188 -5.95 29.69 3.80
CA LEU A 188 -7.19 29.08 3.30
C LEU A 188 -7.89 29.92 2.22
N ARG A 189 -7.15 30.70 1.44
CA ARG A 189 -7.69 31.46 0.31
C ARG A 189 -7.41 30.74 -1.00
N PRO A 190 -8.34 30.76 -1.98
CA PRO A 190 -8.09 30.19 -3.29
C PRO A 190 -6.86 30.82 -3.94
N VAL A 191 -5.97 30.00 -4.48
CA VAL A 191 -4.82 30.46 -5.29
C VAL A 191 -5.30 30.88 -6.68
N ALA A 192 -4.53 31.74 -7.35
CA ALA A 192 -4.79 32.12 -8.74
C ALA A 192 -4.55 30.94 -9.70
N ASP A 193 -5.14 30.99 -10.89
CA ASP A 193 -4.95 29.96 -11.92
C ASP A 193 -3.46 29.79 -12.25
N GLY A 194 -2.99 28.54 -12.30
CA GLY A 194 -1.59 28.20 -12.55
C GLY A 194 -0.70 28.18 -11.31
N GLU A 195 -1.10 28.87 -10.23
CA GLU A 195 -0.31 28.92 -8.99
C GLU A 195 -0.43 27.61 -8.19
N PRO A 196 0.66 27.17 -7.53
CA PRO A 196 0.61 26.04 -6.61
C PRO A 196 -0.25 26.32 -5.37
N GLY A 197 -1.15 25.40 -5.03
CA GLY A 197 -1.92 25.41 -3.79
C GLY A 197 -2.03 24.03 -3.14
N GLU A 198 -2.45 23.98 -1.89
CA GLU A 198 -2.76 22.74 -1.18
C GLU A 198 -4.17 22.27 -1.53
N ILE A 199 -4.30 20.99 -1.89
CA ILE A 199 -5.58 20.36 -2.24
C ILE A 199 -6.44 20.23 -0.98
N HIS A 200 -7.65 20.80 -1.04
CA HIS A 200 -8.71 20.59 -0.06
C HIS A 200 -9.91 19.96 -0.75
N LEU A 201 -10.53 18.98 -0.10
CA LEU A 201 -11.64 18.19 -0.66
C LEU A 201 -12.90 18.34 0.19
N ALA A 202 -14.03 18.65 -0.42
CA ALA A 202 -15.32 18.76 0.26
C ALA A 202 -16.42 18.00 -0.50
N GLY A 203 -17.42 17.52 0.24
CA GLY A 203 -18.53 16.73 -0.30
C GLY A 203 -18.93 15.58 0.63
N GLU A 204 -19.96 14.84 0.23
CA GLU A 204 -20.57 13.74 1.02
C GLU A 204 -19.63 12.54 1.22
N ARG A 205 -18.53 12.47 0.47
CA ARG A 205 -17.49 11.43 0.57
C ARG A 205 -16.46 11.66 1.68
N LEU A 206 -16.60 12.74 2.45
CA LEU A 206 -15.78 12.94 3.64
C LEU A 206 -15.98 11.82 4.65
N ALA A 207 -14.86 11.31 5.17
CA ALA A 207 -14.88 10.48 6.36
C ALA A 207 -15.50 11.26 7.54
N ARG A 208 -16.02 10.52 8.52
CA ARG A 208 -16.53 11.10 9.77
C ARG A 208 -15.41 11.83 10.52
N GLY A 209 -14.22 11.23 10.53
CA GLY A 209 -13.02 11.70 11.21
C GLY A 209 -12.10 10.53 11.55
N TYR A 210 -11.23 10.73 12.54
CA TYR A 210 -10.34 9.69 13.05
C TYR A 210 -10.88 9.08 14.36
N LEU A 211 -10.84 7.75 14.46
CA LEU A 211 -11.34 6.98 15.60
C LEU A 211 -10.61 7.40 16.89
N GLY A 212 -11.36 7.89 17.87
CA GLY A 212 -10.83 8.29 19.17
C GLY A 212 -9.86 9.48 19.16
N ARG A 213 -9.76 10.22 18.03
CA ARG A 213 -8.78 11.31 17.84
C ARG A 213 -9.45 12.62 17.41
N PRO A 214 -10.20 13.29 18.31
CA PRO A 214 -10.87 14.55 18.00
C PRO A 214 -9.88 15.68 17.70
N ASP A 215 -8.70 15.65 18.32
CA ASP A 215 -7.56 16.55 18.08
C ASP A 215 -7.11 16.52 16.61
N LEU A 216 -6.81 15.32 16.09
CA LEU A 216 -6.39 15.15 14.69
C LEU A 216 -7.55 15.43 13.73
N THR A 217 -8.78 15.10 14.15
CA THR A 217 -9.97 15.33 13.33
C THR A 217 -10.18 16.83 13.12
N ALA A 218 -10.16 17.63 14.19
CA ALA A 218 -10.32 19.08 14.10
C ALA A 218 -9.20 19.75 13.29
N GLY A 219 -7.97 19.22 13.34
CA GLY A 219 -6.83 19.77 12.60
C GLY A 219 -6.82 19.48 11.09
N ARG A 220 -7.59 18.49 10.62
CA ARG A 220 -7.60 18.08 9.20
C ARG A 220 -8.97 18.17 8.53
N PHE A 221 -10.07 18.06 9.28
CA PHE A 221 -11.44 18.24 8.78
C PHE A 221 -11.93 19.63 9.18
N LEU A 222 -11.58 20.61 8.37
CA LEU A 222 -11.82 22.02 8.60
C LEU A 222 -13.25 22.42 8.21
N PRO A 223 -13.80 23.52 8.75
CA PRO A 223 -14.98 24.16 8.17
C PRO A 223 -14.74 24.53 6.70
N ASP A 224 -15.70 24.30 5.82
CA ASP A 224 -15.64 24.70 4.40
C ASP A 224 -16.28 26.09 4.24
N PRO A 225 -15.51 27.19 4.09
CA PRO A 225 -16.05 28.53 3.95
C PRO A 225 -16.67 28.79 2.57
N PHE A 226 -16.50 27.87 1.62
CA PHE A 226 -17.01 27.98 0.25
C PHE A 226 -18.24 27.08 0.02
N GLY A 227 -18.58 26.25 0.99
CA GLY A 227 -19.73 25.35 0.98
C GLY A 227 -20.96 25.93 1.69
N PRO A 228 -22.05 25.16 1.77
CA PRO A 228 -23.21 25.54 2.56
C PRO A 228 -22.88 25.60 4.06
N PRO A 229 -23.68 26.31 4.89
CA PRO A 229 -23.47 26.38 6.33
C PRO A 229 -23.33 24.99 6.98
N GLY A 230 -22.29 24.81 7.79
CA GLY A 230 -21.98 23.53 8.45
C GLY A 230 -21.20 22.52 7.59
N ALA A 231 -20.91 22.85 6.33
CA ALA A 231 -20.04 22.03 5.50
C ALA A 231 -18.62 21.94 6.05
N ARG A 232 -17.96 20.83 5.74
CA ARG A 232 -16.56 20.56 6.08
C ARG A 232 -15.75 20.33 4.81
N MET A 233 -14.45 20.53 4.91
CA MET A 233 -13.45 20.16 3.91
C MET A 233 -12.28 19.43 4.58
N TYR A 234 -11.68 18.48 3.86
CA TYR A 234 -10.49 17.77 4.30
C TYR A 234 -9.23 18.40 3.70
N ARG A 235 -8.29 18.75 4.57
CA ARG A 235 -6.96 19.27 4.24
C ARG A 235 -6.01 18.10 3.96
N THR A 236 -5.69 17.87 2.69
CA THR A 236 -4.95 16.66 2.25
C THR A 236 -3.47 16.69 2.58
N GLY A 237 -2.84 17.87 2.64
CA GLY A 237 -1.38 18.03 2.62
C GLY A 237 -0.73 17.77 1.26
N ASP A 238 -1.50 17.50 0.21
CA ASP A 238 -1.01 17.34 -1.16
C ASP A 238 -1.03 18.69 -1.89
N ARG A 239 0.02 18.99 -2.67
CA ARG A 239 0.13 20.21 -3.47
C ARG A 239 -0.15 19.92 -4.93
N ALA A 240 -0.85 20.83 -5.59
CA ALA A 240 -1.09 20.78 -7.01
C ALA A 240 -1.19 22.18 -7.63
N ARG A 241 -1.19 22.23 -8.95
CA ARG A 241 -1.54 23.42 -9.73
C ARG A 241 -2.40 23.03 -10.93
N VAL A 242 -3.25 23.94 -11.37
CA VAL A 242 -3.98 23.76 -12.63
C VAL A 242 -3.05 24.14 -13.78
N THR A 243 -2.98 23.29 -14.81
CA THR A 243 -2.30 23.60 -16.07
C THR A 243 -3.27 23.44 -17.23
N ALA A 244 -2.85 23.82 -18.45
CA ALA A 244 -3.63 23.57 -19.66
C ALA A 244 -3.95 22.08 -19.88
N ALA A 245 -3.10 21.17 -19.38
CA ALA A 245 -3.34 19.73 -19.43
C ALA A 245 -4.32 19.23 -18.35
N GLY A 246 -4.49 19.97 -17.25
CA GLY A 246 -5.34 19.60 -16.11
C GLY A 246 -4.64 19.78 -14.77
N LEU A 247 -5.19 19.20 -13.71
CA LEU A 247 -4.65 19.31 -12.35
C LEU A 247 -3.35 18.49 -12.22
N ARG A 248 -2.21 19.16 -12.01
CA ARG A 248 -0.89 18.53 -11.88
C ARG A 248 -0.49 18.41 -10.43
N TYR A 249 -0.17 17.18 -10.00
CA TYR A 249 0.41 16.90 -8.68
C TYR A 249 1.84 17.47 -8.58
N LEU A 250 2.16 18.10 -7.46
CA LEU A 250 3.46 18.72 -7.19
C LEU A 250 4.19 18.09 -5.99
N GLY A 251 3.62 17.04 -5.38
CA GLY A 251 4.15 16.43 -4.16
C GLY A 251 3.36 16.82 -2.91
N ARG A 252 3.96 16.59 -1.74
CA ARG A 252 3.37 16.90 -0.44
C ARG A 252 3.89 18.20 0.14
N ALA A 253 3.06 18.85 0.95
CA ALA A 253 3.43 20.00 1.78
C ALA A 253 4.05 19.57 3.11
N ASP A 254 3.85 18.32 3.53
CA ASP A 254 4.44 17.70 4.72
C ASP A 254 5.38 16.54 4.34
N ASP A 255 6.01 15.91 5.34
CA ASP A 255 7.04 14.87 5.14
C ASP A 255 6.46 13.50 4.75
N GLN A 256 5.14 13.39 4.63
CA GLN A 256 4.51 12.11 4.33
C GLN A 256 4.86 11.65 2.91
N VAL A 257 4.99 10.33 2.76
CA VAL A 257 5.33 9.71 1.49
C VAL A 257 4.46 8.50 1.18
N LYS A 258 4.41 8.12 -0.08
CA LYS A 258 3.75 6.91 -0.57
C LYS A 258 4.82 5.92 -1.01
N ILE A 259 4.95 4.81 -0.30
CA ILE A 259 5.91 3.75 -0.61
C ILE A 259 5.10 2.52 -1.00
N ARG A 260 5.15 2.16 -2.29
CA ARG A 260 4.42 1.01 -2.87
C ARG A 260 2.91 1.07 -2.59
N GLY A 261 2.33 2.26 -2.71
CA GLY A 261 0.90 2.52 -2.51
C GLY A 261 0.49 2.66 -1.05
N ALA A 262 1.37 2.29 -0.11
CA ALA A 262 1.13 2.49 1.31
C ALA A 262 1.52 3.92 1.71
N ARG A 263 0.62 4.57 2.46
CA ARG A 263 0.87 5.87 3.07
C ARG A 263 1.79 5.69 4.27
N VAL A 264 2.93 6.37 4.27
CA VAL A 264 3.96 6.28 5.31
C VAL A 264 4.26 7.66 5.86
N GLU A 265 4.29 7.78 7.18
CA GLU A 265 4.72 8.97 7.91
C GLU A 265 6.14 8.72 8.43
N PRO A 266 7.20 9.31 7.85
CA PRO A 266 8.57 9.08 8.31
C PRO A 266 8.76 9.45 9.80
N GLY A 267 7.99 10.41 10.31
CA GLY A 267 7.94 10.74 11.73
C GLY A 267 7.55 9.56 12.64
N GLU A 268 6.68 8.66 12.18
CA GLU A 268 6.30 7.44 12.92
C GLU A 268 7.47 6.47 13.05
N VAL A 269 8.22 6.31 11.95
CA VAL A 269 9.43 5.49 11.94
C VAL A 269 10.53 6.10 12.83
N ALA A 270 10.71 7.42 12.76
CA ALA A 270 11.64 8.14 13.61
C ALA A 270 11.27 8.01 15.10
N ALA A 271 9.98 8.12 15.45
CA ALA A 271 9.52 7.94 16.82
C ALA A 271 9.76 6.51 17.32
N ALA A 272 9.48 5.49 16.50
CA ALA A 272 9.78 4.11 16.84
C ALA A 272 11.28 3.87 17.07
N LEU A 273 12.14 4.45 16.23
CA LEU A 273 13.60 4.41 16.38
C LEU A 273 14.08 5.06 17.68
N ARG A 274 13.55 6.24 18.05
CA ARG A 274 13.87 6.91 19.33
C ARG A 274 13.41 6.10 20.55
N GLY A 275 12.50 5.15 20.37
CA GLY A 275 12.13 4.19 21.42
C GLY A 275 13.16 3.10 21.67
N HIS A 276 14.24 3.00 20.87
CA HIS A 276 15.33 2.04 21.06
C HIS A 276 16.40 2.61 22.00
N PRO A 277 16.88 1.88 23.04
CA PRO A 277 17.84 2.41 24.01
C PRO A 277 19.17 2.90 23.42
N GLY A 278 19.58 2.37 22.28
CA GLY A 278 20.81 2.77 21.58
C GLY A 278 20.69 4.02 20.71
N VAL A 279 19.51 4.66 20.62
CA VAL A 279 19.25 5.81 19.75
C VAL A 279 18.90 7.04 20.61
N ARG A 280 19.72 8.09 20.55
CA ARG A 280 19.45 9.39 21.19
C ARG A 280 18.41 10.19 20.41
N ASP A 281 18.62 10.28 19.10
CA ASP A 281 17.73 10.99 18.19
C ASP A 281 17.73 10.30 16.82
N ALA A 282 16.66 10.49 16.07
CA ALA A 282 16.50 9.93 14.73
C ALA A 282 15.68 10.85 13.84
N VAL A 283 16.05 10.92 12.57
CA VAL A 283 15.24 11.52 11.51
C VAL A 283 15.11 10.51 10.41
N VAL A 284 13.91 10.33 9.89
CA VAL A 284 13.66 9.46 8.74
C VAL A 284 13.15 10.32 7.61
N VAL A 285 13.70 10.09 6.43
CA VAL A 285 13.32 10.79 5.19
C VAL A 285 13.21 9.78 4.07
N ALA A 286 12.41 10.12 3.06
CA ALA A 286 12.39 9.35 1.84
C ALA A 286 13.56 9.74 0.93
N ARG A 287 14.12 8.74 0.27
CA ARG A 287 15.16 8.86 -0.75
C ARG A 287 14.78 7.97 -1.92
N THR A 288 15.13 8.40 -3.12
CA THR A 288 14.98 7.59 -4.32
C THR A 288 16.27 6.83 -4.55
N ASP A 289 16.20 5.51 -4.65
CA ASP A 289 17.38 4.69 -4.94
C ASP A 289 17.79 4.78 -6.43
N ALA A 290 18.89 4.10 -6.78
CA ALA A 290 19.41 4.07 -8.15
C ALA A 290 18.43 3.48 -9.19
N ARG A 291 17.34 2.84 -8.75
CA ARG A 291 16.30 2.23 -9.60
C ARG A 291 15.06 3.10 -9.72
N GLY A 292 15.04 4.29 -9.10
CA GLY A 292 13.88 5.16 -9.09
C GLY A 292 12.84 4.78 -8.03
N GLU A 293 13.12 3.83 -7.13
CA GLU A 293 12.18 3.47 -6.07
C GLU A 293 12.34 4.38 -4.84
N VAL A 294 11.21 4.83 -4.31
CA VAL A 294 11.18 5.58 -3.04
C VAL A 294 11.35 4.60 -1.86
N ARG A 295 12.39 4.83 -1.06
CA ARG A 295 12.79 4.06 0.12
C ARG A 295 13.04 5.00 1.29
N LEU A 296 13.02 4.50 2.52
CA LEU A 296 13.31 5.30 3.70
C LEU A 296 14.80 5.23 4.07
N ALA A 297 15.40 6.38 4.39
CA ALA A 297 16.71 6.50 5.02
C ALA A 297 16.52 7.01 6.45
N ALA A 298 17.06 6.30 7.43
CA ALA A 298 17.10 6.72 8.82
C ALA A 298 18.48 7.29 9.15
N TYR A 299 18.49 8.54 9.61
CA TYR A 299 19.67 9.21 10.13
C TYR A 299 19.60 9.18 11.66
N LEU A 300 20.63 8.64 12.28
CA LEU A 300 20.61 8.24 13.68
C LEU A 300 21.69 8.95 14.45
N VAL A 301 21.36 9.37 15.66
CA VAL A 301 22.33 9.87 16.62
C VAL A 301 22.44 8.86 17.75
N PRO A 302 23.60 8.21 17.96
CA PRO A 302 23.76 7.19 19.01
C PRO A 302 23.53 7.74 20.43
N ALA A 303 23.00 6.89 21.32
CA ALA A 303 22.82 7.21 22.74
C ALA A 303 24.11 7.17 23.56
N SER A 304 25.09 6.37 23.14
CA SER A 304 26.40 6.21 23.75
C SER A 304 27.49 6.14 22.67
N GLU A 305 28.76 6.06 23.07
CA GLU A 305 29.84 5.75 22.13
C GLU A 305 29.55 4.42 21.40
N GLY A 306 29.55 4.47 20.07
CA GLY A 306 29.16 3.36 19.20
C GLY A 306 27.70 3.39 18.79
N ALA A 307 27.44 3.32 17.48
CA ALA A 307 26.09 3.17 16.95
C ALA A 307 25.53 1.78 17.31
N ALA A 308 24.23 1.72 17.61
CA ALA A 308 23.56 0.43 17.77
C ALA A 308 23.69 -0.39 16.47
N PRO A 309 23.91 -1.71 16.55
CA PRO A 309 23.97 -2.55 15.36
C PRO A 309 22.69 -2.37 14.51
N VAL A 310 22.86 -2.16 13.21
CA VAL A 310 21.75 -1.92 12.27
C VAL A 310 20.71 -3.05 12.35
N ASP A 311 21.15 -4.30 12.49
CA ASP A 311 20.25 -5.45 12.65
C ASP A 311 19.36 -5.37 13.89
N ALA A 312 19.88 -4.84 15.00
CA ALA A 312 19.11 -4.65 16.23
C ALA A 312 18.05 -3.56 16.05
N LEU A 313 18.41 -2.45 15.39
CA LEU A 313 17.47 -1.37 15.06
C LEU A 313 16.37 -1.85 14.11
N ARG A 314 16.75 -2.62 13.09
CA ARG A 314 15.81 -3.21 12.12
C ARG A 314 14.85 -4.18 12.80
N ALA A 315 15.35 -5.03 13.71
CA ALA A 315 14.52 -5.94 14.50
C ALA A 315 13.55 -5.18 15.43
N HIS A 316 14.03 -4.12 16.09
CA HIS A 316 13.21 -3.27 16.95
C HIS A 316 12.06 -2.60 16.20
N LEU A 317 12.31 -2.11 14.97
CA LEU A 317 11.29 -1.52 14.12
C LEU A 317 10.26 -2.55 13.65
N ARG A 318 10.70 -3.73 13.18
CA ARG A 318 9.82 -4.79 12.67
C ARG A 318 8.86 -5.34 13.73
N ALA A 319 9.24 -5.29 15.01
CA ALA A 319 8.35 -5.67 16.10
C ALA A 319 7.15 -4.72 16.29
N ARG A 320 7.18 -3.52 15.68
CA ARG A 320 6.22 -2.43 15.92
C ARG A 320 5.59 -1.86 14.66
N LEU A 321 6.29 -1.94 13.54
CA LEU A 321 5.91 -1.32 12.28
C LEU A 321 5.79 -2.37 11.17
N PRO A 322 4.88 -2.15 10.20
CA PRO A 322 4.86 -2.92 8.97
C PRO A 322 6.19 -2.87 8.22
N GLU A 323 6.53 -3.92 7.49
CA GLU A 323 7.83 -4.04 6.80
C GLU A 323 8.13 -2.88 5.83
N HIS A 324 7.12 -2.36 5.14
CA HIS A 324 7.30 -1.25 4.19
C HIS A 324 7.67 0.08 4.85
N MET A 325 7.58 0.17 6.19
CA MET A 325 8.01 1.33 6.99
C MET A 325 9.42 1.16 7.58
N VAL A 326 10.06 0.00 7.38
CA VAL A 326 11.43 -0.23 7.87
C VAL A 326 12.42 0.44 6.91
N PRO A 327 13.34 1.30 7.40
CA PRO A 327 14.35 1.95 6.57
C PRO A 327 15.23 0.98 5.79
N ALA A 328 15.60 1.40 4.57
CA ALA A 328 16.62 0.73 3.79
C ALA A 328 18.00 1.05 4.37
N TRP A 329 18.29 2.34 4.61
CA TRP A 329 19.57 2.84 5.11
C TRP A 329 19.50 3.30 6.57
N PHE A 330 20.58 3.10 7.33
CA PHE A 330 20.69 3.51 8.74
C PHE A 330 22.00 4.28 8.95
N VAL A 331 22.01 5.55 8.57
CA VAL A 331 23.21 6.40 8.56
C VAL A 331 23.48 6.97 9.97
N PRO A 332 24.54 6.55 10.67
CA PRO A 332 24.91 7.16 11.95
C PRO A 332 25.51 8.55 11.73
N LEU A 333 25.13 9.49 12.59
CA LEU A 333 25.62 10.87 12.63
C LEU A 333 26.03 11.22 14.07
N ASP A 334 27.04 12.07 14.21
CA ASP A 334 27.41 12.62 15.52
C ASP A 334 26.30 13.54 16.08
N ALA A 335 25.65 14.29 15.19
CA ALA A 335 24.51 15.15 15.46
C ALA A 335 23.65 15.35 14.22
N LEU A 336 22.36 15.62 14.41
CA LEU A 336 21.48 16.01 13.31
C LEU A 336 21.83 17.42 12.83
N PRO A 337 21.94 17.65 11.51
CA PRO A 337 22.20 18.98 10.97
C PRO A 337 21.03 19.92 11.30
N ALA A 338 21.34 21.13 11.73
CA ALA A 338 20.35 22.13 12.09
C ALA A 338 20.63 23.46 11.38
N THR A 339 19.57 24.11 10.93
CA THR A 339 19.58 25.48 10.42
C THR A 339 20.00 26.46 11.53
N ARG A 340 20.33 27.70 11.16
CA ARG A 340 20.65 28.79 12.12
C ARG A 340 19.57 29.03 13.18
N ASN A 341 18.33 28.60 12.92
CA ASN A 341 17.19 28.73 13.82
C ASN A 341 16.96 27.48 14.69
N GLY A 342 17.88 26.52 14.70
CA GLY A 342 17.79 25.29 15.50
C GLY A 342 16.79 24.25 14.98
N LYS A 343 16.20 24.44 13.80
CA LYS A 343 15.38 23.43 13.12
C LYS A 343 16.24 22.48 12.31
N LEU A 344 15.86 21.21 12.20
CA LEU A 344 16.50 20.22 11.30
C LEU A 344 16.70 20.80 9.89
N ASP A 345 17.93 20.71 9.39
CA ASP A 345 18.30 21.03 8.02
C ASP A 345 18.33 19.75 7.19
N ARG A 346 17.24 19.46 6.49
CA ARG A 346 17.09 18.21 5.71
C ARG A 346 17.99 18.19 4.47
N ASP A 347 18.33 19.36 3.93
CA ASP A 347 19.16 19.50 2.73
C ASP A 347 20.63 19.26 3.06
N ALA A 348 21.02 19.46 4.32
CA ALA A 348 22.34 19.14 4.84
C ALA A 348 22.50 17.67 5.31
N LEU A 349 21.46 16.84 5.21
CA LEU A 349 21.60 15.40 5.49
C LEU A 349 22.46 14.75 4.41
N PRO A 350 23.51 13.97 4.77
CA PRO A 350 24.36 13.34 3.78
C PRO A 350 23.57 12.35 2.93
N GLU A 351 23.90 12.23 1.65
CA GLU A 351 23.30 11.19 0.82
C GLU A 351 23.62 9.80 1.39
N PRO A 352 22.63 8.90 1.50
CA PRO A 352 22.91 7.54 1.94
C PRO A 352 23.82 6.85 0.90
N PRO A 353 24.65 5.88 1.32
CA PRO A 353 25.53 5.17 0.42
C PRO A 353 24.73 4.51 -0.73
N LEU A 354 25.35 4.49 -1.93
CA LEU A 354 24.75 3.94 -3.16
C LEU A 354 24.40 2.45 -3.02
N ALA A 355 25.18 1.74 -2.21
CA ALA A 355 24.84 0.40 -1.74
C ALA A 355 24.15 0.51 -0.39
N VAL A 356 23.10 -0.27 -0.17
CA VAL A 356 22.51 -0.38 1.16
C VAL A 356 23.56 -1.01 2.07
N GLU A 357 23.75 -0.45 3.27
CA GLU A 357 24.75 -0.93 4.24
C GLU A 357 24.55 -2.42 4.51
N GLY A 358 25.60 -3.22 4.34
CA GLY A 358 25.57 -4.70 4.36
C GLY A 358 26.24 -5.38 3.15
N THR A 359 26.71 -4.61 2.16
CA THR A 359 27.40 -5.11 0.96
C THR A 359 28.93 -5.05 1.03
N ASP A 360 29.51 -4.58 2.15
CA ASP A 360 30.96 -4.50 2.38
C ASP A 360 31.60 -5.84 2.81
N GLY A 361 30.85 -6.94 2.79
CA GLY A 361 31.40 -8.26 2.96
C GLY A 361 32.30 -8.63 1.78
N GLU A 362 33.45 -9.24 2.04
CA GLU A 362 34.26 -9.87 0.99
C GLU A 362 33.37 -10.84 0.21
N TYR A 363 33.31 -10.70 -1.12
CA TYR A 363 32.46 -11.56 -1.95
C TYR A 363 32.88 -13.02 -1.78
N VAL A 364 32.00 -13.80 -1.16
CA VAL A 364 32.14 -15.26 -1.06
C VAL A 364 31.15 -15.89 -2.02
N ALA A 365 31.65 -16.60 -3.03
CA ALA A 365 30.79 -17.27 -3.99
C ALA A 365 29.91 -18.35 -3.31
N PRO A 366 28.66 -18.58 -3.80
CA PRO A 366 27.87 -19.75 -3.44
C PRO A 366 28.69 -21.05 -3.60
N ARG A 367 28.61 -21.95 -2.62
CA ARG A 367 29.46 -23.15 -2.50
C ARG A 367 28.70 -24.46 -2.64
N THR A 368 27.39 -24.45 -2.42
CA THR A 368 26.54 -25.65 -2.51
C THR A 368 25.54 -25.52 -3.67
N PRO A 369 25.04 -26.64 -4.22
CA PRO A 369 24.00 -26.58 -5.26
C PRO A 369 22.75 -25.81 -4.83
N THR A 370 22.39 -25.88 -3.53
CA THR A 370 21.26 -25.13 -2.97
C THR A 370 21.59 -23.63 -2.85
N GLU A 371 22.79 -23.27 -2.41
CA GLU A 371 23.25 -21.88 -2.42
C GLU A 371 23.26 -21.32 -3.86
N GLU A 372 23.77 -22.06 -4.85
CA GLU A 372 23.79 -21.64 -6.26
C GLU A 372 22.37 -21.44 -6.83
N ALA A 373 21.46 -22.39 -6.58
CA ALA A 373 20.09 -22.31 -7.06
C ALA A 373 19.29 -21.18 -6.39
N ALA A 374 19.51 -20.94 -5.09
CA ALA A 374 18.94 -19.82 -4.36
C ALA A 374 19.56 -18.48 -4.82
N ALA A 375 20.86 -18.43 -5.08
CA ALA A 375 21.57 -17.24 -5.58
C ALA A 375 20.99 -16.79 -6.92
N ALA A 376 20.75 -17.73 -7.82
CA ALA A 376 20.14 -17.45 -9.12
C ALA A 376 18.70 -16.93 -8.95
N ALA A 377 17.92 -17.44 -7.99
CA ALA A 377 16.58 -16.92 -7.70
C ALA A 377 16.64 -15.48 -7.15
N TRP A 378 17.60 -15.19 -6.25
CA TRP A 378 17.83 -13.85 -5.74
C TRP A 378 18.28 -12.91 -6.85
N ALA A 379 19.25 -13.30 -7.67
CA ALA A 379 19.76 -12.50 -8.78
C ALA A 379 18.65 -12.11 -9.77
N GLU A 380 17.76 -13.04 -10.12
CA GLU A 380 16.61 -12.79 -10.98
C GLU A 380 15.62 -11.80 -10.37
N VAL A 381 15.24 -12.01 -9.12
CA VAL A 381 14.25 -11.17 -8.43
C VAL A 381 14.81 -9.78 -8.13
N LEU A 382 16.07 -9.71 -7.71
CA LEU A 382 16.75 -8.48 -7.37
C LEU A 382 17.28 -7.77 -8.61
N GLY A 383 17.38 -8.40 -9.78
CA GLY A 383 18.00 -7.81 -10.96
C GLY A 383 19.47 -7.42 -10.73
N VAL A 384 20.22 -8.24 -10.00
CA VAL A 384 21.66 -8.06 -9.74
C VAL A 384 22.47 -9.13 -10.47
N GLU A 385 23.71 -8.81 -10.84
CA GLU A 385 24.56 -9.74 -11.63
C GLU A 385 25.00 -10.94 -10.80
N ARG A 386 25.34 -10.75 -9.52
CA ARG A 386 25.86 -11.78 -8.62
C ARG A 386 25.33 -11.60 -7.21
N VAL A 387 25.20 -12.72 -6.50
CA VAL A 387 24.81 -12.80 -5.08
C VAL A 387 25.80 -13.72 -4.37
N GLY A 388 26.48 -13.21 -3.36
CA GLY A 388 27.38 -13.94 -2.49
C GLY A 388 26.66 -14.74 -1.40
N ALA A 389 27.34 -15.74 -0.85
CA ALA A 389 26.83 -16.62 0.21
C ALA A 389 26.42 -15.86 1.48
N HIS A 390 27.09 -14.76 1.79
CA HIS A 390 26.83 -13.94 2.98
C HIS A 390 26.05 -12.66 2.67
N ASP A 391 25.65 -12.46 1.41
CA ASP A 391 24.86 -11.30 1.04
C ASP A 391 23.48 -11.38 1.68
N ASN A 392 22.98 -10.21 2.09
CA ASN A 392 21.66 -10.05 2.67
C ASN A 392 20.67 -9.54 1.63
N PHE A 393 19.49 -10.17 1.56
CA PHE A 393 18.47 -9.87 0.54
C PHE A 393 18.08 -8.39 0.52
N PHE A 394 17.87 -7.78 1.69
CA PHE A 394 17.42 -6.39 1.79
C PHE A 394 18.55 -5.40 1.50
N ASP A 395 19.78 -5.78 1.82
CA ASP A 395 20.96 -4.95 1.60
C ASP A 395 21.34 -4.95 0.11
N LEU A 396 20.98 -5.99 -0.63
CA LEU A 396 20.99 -5.99 -2.10
C LEU A 396 19.80 -5.25 -2.74
N GLY A 397 19.03 -4.48 -1.95
CA GLY A 397 17.89 -3.71 -2.43
C GLY A 397 16.55 -4.47 -2.39
N GLY A 398 16.53 -5.67 -1.83
CA GLY A 398 15.32 -6.48 -1.65
C GLY A 398 14.20 -5.76 -0.91
N THR A 399 12.97 -6.19 -1.19
CA THR A 399 11.74 -5.55 -0.72
C THR A 399 10.70 -6.57 -0.34
N SER A 400 9.62 -6.19 0.36
CA SER A 400 8.52 -7.14 0.65
C SER A 400 7.86 -7.69 -0.62
N LEU A 401 7.73 -6.87 -1.67
CA LEU A 401 7.20 -7.33 -2.96
C LEU A 401 8.16 -8.32 -3.62
N LEU A 402 9.45 -7.97 -3.65
CA LEU A 402 10.49 -8.88 -4.14
C LEU A 402 10.59 -10.14 -3.28
N MET A 403 10.29 -10.07 -1.98
CA MET A 403 10.27 -11.24 -1.09
C MET A 403 9.13 -12.19 -1.44
N VAL A 404 7.96 -11.64 -1.75
CA VAL A 404 6.82 -12.42 -2.24
C VAL A 404 7.16 -13.08 -3.59
N GLN A 405 7.86 -12.36 -4.48
CA GLN A 405 8.36 -12.93 -5.74
C GLN A 405 9.39 -14.04 -5.49
N LEU A 406 10.35 -13.81 -4.59
CA LEU A 406 11.37 -14.76 -4.21
C LEU A 406 10.74 -16.04 -3.62
N HIS A 407 9.77 -15.91 -2.72
CA HIS A 407 9.01 -17.04 -2.18
C HIS A 407 8.44 -17.91 -3.30
N ALA A 408 7.78 -17.29 -4.28
CA ALA A 408 7.20 -18.00 -5.41
C ALA A 408 8.27 -18.68 -6.28
N ARG A 409 9.39 -18.00 -6.57
CA ARG A 409 10.50 -18.55 -7.36
C ARG A 409 11.22 -19.70 -6.67
N LEU A 410 11.45 -19.60 -5.37
CA LEU A 410 12.02 -20.69 -4.58
C LEU A 410 11.07 -21.89 -4.54
N GLY A 411 9.76 -21.65 -4.38
CA GLY A 411 8.75 -22.70 -4.49
C GLY A 411 8.78 -23.42 -5.84
N GLU A 412 8.93 -22.69 -6.96
CA GLU A 412 9.06 -23.27 -8.30
C GLU A 412 10.33 -24.13 -8.46
N ARG A 413 11.45 -23.67 -7.93
CA ARG A 413 12.75 -24.36 -8.07
C ARG A 413 12.90 -25.58 -7.18
N PHE A 414 12.40 -25.50 -5.96
CA PHE A 414 12.62 -26.52 -4.92
C PHE A 414 11.37 -27.37 -4.64
N GLY A 415 10.24 -27.09 -5.30
CA GLY A 415 8.94 -27.77 -5.09
C GLY A 415 8.23 -27.32 -3.81
N LYS A 416 8.96 -27.20 -2.70
CA LYS A 416 8.51 -26.64 -1.42
C LYS A 416 9.46 -25.51 -1.02
N GLY A 417 8.94 -24.29 -1.02
CA GLY A 417 9.69 -23.09 -0.64
C GLY A 417 9.47 -22.70 0.83
N PRO A 418 10.39 -21.93 1.42
CA PRO A 418 10.22 -21.34 2.75
C PRO A 418 9.02 -20.41 2.76
N THR A 419 8.27 -20.38 3.85
CA THR A 419 7.21 -19.41 4.08
C THR A 419 7.76 -17.98 4.08
N ILE A 420 6.89 -16.99 3.84
CA ILE A 420 7.30 -15.57 3.89
C ILE A 420 7.93 -15.20 5.24
N PRO A 421 7.37 -15.57 6.41
CA PRO A 421 8.03 -15.33 7.69
C PRO A 421 9.44 -15.94 7.80
N GLU A 422 9.65 -17.15 7.28
CA GLU A 422 10.97 -17.79 7.25
C GLU A 422 11.96 -17.02 6.35
N LEU A 423 11.51 -16.49 5.21
CA LEU A 423 12.34 -15.64 4.36
C LEU A 423 12.76 -14.33 5.04
N PHE A 424 11.95 -13.81 5.97
CA PHE A 424 12.35 -12.67 6.81
C PHE A 424 13.34 -13.07 7.92
N GLN A 425 13.35 -14.34 8.31
CA GLN A 425 14.23 -14.91 9.32
C GLN A 425 15.62 -15.21 8.75
N PHE A 426 15.69 -15.91 7.61
CA PHE A 426 16.94 -16.33 6.97
C PHE A 426 17.44 -15.26 6.00
N ARG A 427 18.23 -14.32 6.52
CA ARG A 427 18.59 -13.09 5.81
C ARG A 427 19.77 -13.22 4.87
N THR A 428 20.70 -14.13 5.13
CA THR A 428 21.81 -14.41 4.22
C THR A 428 21.46 -15.53 3.27
N LEU A 429 22.08 -15.52 2.09
CA LEU A 429 21.90 -16.61 1.12
C LEU A 429 22.25 -17.98 1.74
N ALA A 430 23.34 -18.06 2.50
CA ALA A 430 23.80 -19.29 3.15
C ALA A 430 22.81 -19.79 4.22
N ASP A 431 22.27 -18.91 5.06
CA ASP A 431 21.27 -19.28 6.08
C ASP A 431 19.99 -19.81 5.43
N LEU A 432 19.56 -19.15 4.35
CA LEU A 432 18.39 -19.54 3.57
C LEU A 432 18.61 -20.90 2.88
N ALA A 433 19.77 -21.10 2.26
CA ALA A 433 20.13 -22.36 1.63
C ALA A 433 20.18 -23.50 2.65
N GLY A 434 20.77 -23.28 3.82
CA GLY A 434 20.79 -24.27 4.89
C GLY A 434 19.38 -24.61 5.41
N HIS A 435 18.44 -23.65 5.41
CA HIS A 435 17.04 -23.92 5.72
C HIS A 435 16.34 -24.73 4.64
N LEU A 436 16.55 -24.38 3.37
CA LEU A 436 16.04 -25.13 2.22
C LEU A 436 16.52 -26.59 2.23
N ASP A 437 17.78 -26.84 2.58
CA ASP A 437 18.31 -28.20 2.70
C ASP A 437 17.62 -28.98 3.82
N ARG A 438 17.45 -28.39 5.01
CA ARG A 438 16.71 -29.03 6.12
C ARG A 438 15.25 -29.34 5.73
N MET A 439 14.58 -28.44 5.03
CA MET A 439 13.21 -28.66 4.55
C MET A 439 13.10 -29.83 3.57
N ARG A 440 14.17 -30.18 2.87
CA ARG A 440 14.23 -31.31 1.93
C ARG A 440 14.58 -32.63 2.62
N GLU A 441 15.28 -32.56 3.75
CA GLU A 441 15.64 -33.73 4.57
C GLU A 441 14.50 -34.17 5.50
N GLU A 442 13.58 -33.27 5.85
CA GLU A 442 12.40 -33.60 6.64
C GLU A 442 11.35 -34.36 5.79
N PRO A 443 10.93 -35.58 6.19
CA PRO A 443 9.88 -36.30 5.48
C PRO A 443 8.56 -35.53 5.53
N GLU A 444 7.78 -35.58 4.45
CA GLU A 444 6.42 -35.04 4.39
C GLU A 444 5.62 -35.49 5.61
N GLN A 445 5.42 -34.59 6.58
CA GLN A 445 4.31 -34.75 7.50
C GLN A 445 3.05 -34.44 6.69
N GLU A 446 2.23 -35.48 6.46
CA GLU A 446 0.90 -35.32 5.88
C GLU A 446 0.20 -34.12 6.54
N PRO A 447 -0.42 -33.23 5.77
CA PRO A 447 -1.10 -32.08 6.35
C PRO A 447 -2.14 -32.60 7.34
N ARG A 448 -1.95 -32.27 8.63
CA ARG A 448 -2.96 -32.49 9.65
C ARG A 448 -4.26 -31.88 9.14
N GLU A 449 -5.27 -32.71 8.87
CA GLU A 449 -6.62 -32.28 8.53
C GLU A 449 -7.09 -31.32 9.63
N SER A 450 -6.91 -30.01 9.44
CA SER A 450 -7.29 -28.99 10.40
C SER A 450 -8.18 -27.97 9.72
N TYR A 451 -9.41 -27.90 10.26
CA TYR A 451 -10.42 -26.85 10.14
C TYR A 451 -11.41 -26.75 8.95
N GLU A 452 -11.37 -27.58 7.91
CA GLU A 452 -12.40 -27.48 6.85
C GLU A 452 -13.62 -28.44 7.02
N ARG A 453 -13.50 -29.52 7.79
CA ARG A 453 -14.61 -30.51 7.92
C ARG A 453 -15.59 -30.27 9.07
N ALA A 454 -15.26 -29.43 10.05
CA ALA A 454 -16.16 -29.15 11.18
C ALA A 454 -17.19 -28.04 10.87
N GLY A 455 -16.82 -27.03 10.07
CA GLY A 455 -17.70 -25.91 9.70
C GLY A 455 -18.74 -26.29 8.64
N ALA A 456 -18.35 -27.07 7.65
CA ALA A 456 -19.20 -27.44 6.51
C ALA A 456 -20.37 -28.38 6.89
N ARG A 457 -20.21 -29.20 7.94
CA ARG A 457 -21.31 -30.05 8.45
C ARG A 457 -22.31 -29.26 9.32
N LYS A 458 -21.85 -28.25 10.06
CA LYS A 458 -22.73 -27.40 10.88
C LYS A 458 -23.52 -26.38 10.05
N SER A 459 -22.94 -25.80 8.99
CA SER A 459 -23.66 -24.83 8.14
C SER A 459 -24.71 -25.49 7.24
N ARG A 460 -24.46 -26.71 6.73
CA ARG A 460 -25.42 -27.43 5.88
C ARG A 460 -26.64 -27.92 6.67
N ALA A 461 -26.46 -28.32 7.94
CA ALA A 461 -27.57 -28.68 8.82
C ALA A 461 -28.38 -27.47 9.30
N ALA A 462 -27.74 -26.32 9.53
CA ALA A 462 -28.41 -25.07 9.88
C ALA A 462 -29.21 -24.48 8.70
N MET A 463 -28.63 -24.51 7.49
CA MET A 463 -29.29 -24.03 6.27
C MET A 463 -30.49 -24.92 5.88
N GLN A 464 -30.40 -26.24 6.07
CA GLN A 464 -31.51 -27.16 5.83
C GLN A 464 -32.62 -27.10 6.90
N ARG A 465 -32.31 -26.65 8.13
CA ARG A 465 -33.34 -26.33 9.15
C ARG A 465 -34.06 -25.02 8.84
N ALA A 466 -33.33 -23.96 8.47
CA ALA A 466 -33.91 -22.66 8.18
C ALA A 466 -34.88 -22.67 6.97
N VAL A 467 -34.65 -23.55 5.99
CA VAL A 467 -35.55 -23.72 4.83
C VAL A 467 -36.78 -24.58 5.15
N ARG A 468 -36.75 -25.38 6.23
CA ARG A 468 -37.87 -26.25 6.64
C ARG A 468 -38.83 -25.61 7.65
N THR A 469 -38.40 -24.64 8.43
CA THR A 469 -39.24 -23.94 9.41
C THR A 469 -39.52 -22.52 8.92
N GLY A 470 -40.39 -22.39 7.93
CA GLY A 470 -40.99 -21.10 7.62
C GLY A 470 -41.94 -20.69 8.74
N ALA A 471 -41.58 -19.66 9.52
CA ALA A 471 -42.50 -18.75 10.21
C ALA A 471 -41.67 -17.78 11.07
N GLY A 472 -41.91 -16.49 10.87
CA GLY A 472 -41.38 -15.45 11.76
C GLY A 472 -42.11 -15.44 13.10
N THR A 473 -41.39 -15.09 14.16
CA THR A 473 -41.88 -14.30 15.30
C THR A 473 -40.69 -13.98 16.20
N ARG A 474 -40.60 -12.73 16.65
CA ARG A 474 -39.63 -12.25 17.65
C ARG A 474 -39.96 -12.87 19.02
N PRO A 475 -38.98 -13.17 19.89
CA PRO A 475 -39.26 -13.31 21.31
C PRO A 475 -38.85 -12.06 22.08
N ASN A 476 -39.77 -11.62 22.94
CA ASN A 476 -39.55 -10.73 24.07
C ASN A 476 -38.50 -11.33 25.02
N LEU A 477 -37.71 -10.45 25.62
CA LEU A 477 -36.96 -10.74 26.84
C LEU A 477 -37.90 -10.44 28.01
N GLU A 478 -38.40 -11.47 28.67
CA GLU A 478 -38.89 -11.39 30.04
C GLU A 478 -37.89 -12.09 30.95
N GLU A 479 -37.62 -11.41 32.06
CA GLU A 479 -36.79 -11.77 33.19
C GLU A 479 -37.39 -12.97 33.91
N ASP A 480 -36.55 -13.90 34.38
CA ASP A 480 -36.86 -14.76 35.52
C ASP A 480 -35.58 -14.93 36.35
N GLU A 481 -35.55 -14.21 37.46
CA GLU A 481 -34.85 -14.58 38.68
C GLU A 481 -35.60 -15.79 39.29
N ASP A 482 -34.90 -16.88 39.62
CA ASP A 482 -34.72 -17.27 41.03
C ASP A 482 -34.09 -18.67 41.22
N GLU A 483 -33.17 -18.66 42.20
CA GLU A 483 -32.84 -19.65 43.23
C GLU A 483 -32.52 -21.12 42.89
N GLN A 484 -31.27 -21.50 43.20
CA GLN A 484 -30.84 -22.35 44.35
C GLN A 484 -29.41 -22.85 44.02
N SER A 485 -28.38 -22.84 44.88
CA SER A 485 -28.29 -22.91 46.34
C SER A 485 -26.84 -22.60 46.76
N GLY A 486 -26.64 -21.98 47.93
CA GLY A 486 -25.31 -21.72 48.53
C GLY A 486 -25.33 -20.61 49.56
#